data_AF-A0A0M0F3A2-F1
#
_entry.id   AF-A0A0M0F3A2-F1
#
_cell.length_a   1.000
_cell.length_b   1.000
_cell.length_c   1.000
_cell.angle_alpha   90.00
_cell.angle_beta   90.00
_cell.angle_gamma   90.00
#
_symmetry.space_group_name_H-M   'P 1'
#
loop_
_entity.id
_entity.type
_entity.pdbx_description
1 polymer ?
#
loop_
_entity_poly.entity_id
_entity_poly.type
_entity_poly.pdbx_seq_one_letter_code
_entity_poly.pdbx_strand_id
1 'polypeptide(L)'
;MLDGCAGASVRPPRTGEPGMSGTVARITHISARSDTSFEDAVKIGVERAASTLRNVSGAWVKEQKVDIVDGRITTWQVVLEITFVLE
;
A
#
# COMPACT_ATOMS: atom_id res chain seq x y z
N MET A 1 -24.67 -3.44 54.30
CA MET A 1 -25.60 -2.44 53.73
C MET A 1 -25.01 -1.10 54.09
N LEU A 2 -24.44 -0.29 53.21
CA LEU A 2 -24.83 -0.02 51.82
C LEU A 2 -23.59 0.36 50.99
N ASP A 3 -23.38 -0.34 49.88
CA ASP A 3 -22.54 0.08 48.78
C ASP A 3 -23.10 1.36 48.13
N GLY A 4 -22.22 2.28 47.75
CA GLY A 4 -22.62 3.56 47.16
C GLY A 4 -21.58 4.09 46.17
N CYS A 5 -21.21 3.28 45.18
CA CYS A 5 -20.54 3.76 43.98
C CYS A 5 -21.50 4.68 43.19
N ALA A 6 -21.25 5.98 43.21
CA ALA A 6 -21.77 6.95 42.25
C ALA A 6 -20.58 7.80 41.81
N GLY A 7 -20.24 7.99 40.55
CA GLY A 7 -20.93 7.76 39.29
C GLY A 7 -20.13 8.61 38.31
N ALA A 8 -19.08 8.04 37.72
CA ALA A 8 -18.28 8.75 36.72
C ALA A 8 -19.19 9.00 35.52
N SER A 9 -19.66 10.25 35.40
CA SER A 9 -20.46 10.72 34.28
C SER A 9 -19.65 10.58 32.99
N VAL A 10 -19.81 9.46 32.29
CA VAL A 10 -19.39 9.32 30.90
C VAL A 10 -20.27 10.28 30.09
N ARG A 11 -19.71 11.44 29.76
CA ARG A 11 -20.33 12.37 28.82
C ARG A 11 -20.41 11.67 27.45
N PRO A 12 -21.57 11.64 26.78
CA PRO A 12 -21.62 11.20 25.40
C PRO A 12 -20.80 12.17 24.53
N PRO A 13 -20.14 11.68 23.47
CA PRO A 13 -19.45 12.55 22.53
C PRO A 13 -20.45 13.53 21.93
N ARG A 14 -20.09 14.83 21.91
CA ARG A 14 -20.94 15.88 21.36
C ARG A 14 -21.07 15.65 19.86
N THR A 15 -22.30 15.50 19.39
CA THR A 15 -22.64 15.46 17.96
C THR A 15 -22.22 16.79 17.32
N GLY A 16 -21.12 16.77 16.56
CA GLY A 16 -20.60 17.96 15.88
C GLY A 16 -19.12 17.90 15.48
N GLU A 17 -18.52 16.71 15.31
CA GLU A 17 -17.21 16.60 14.65
C GLU A 17 -17.43 16.47 13.13
N PRO A 18 -16.73 17.25 12.28
CA PRO A 18 -16.78 17.03 10.84
C PRO A 18 -16.35 15.58 10.61
N GLY A 19 -17.23 14.81 9.97
CA GLY A 19 -17.07 13.38 9.83
C GLY A 19 -15.65 13.05 9.38
N MET A 20 -15.03 12.09 10.07
CA MET A 20 -13.81 11.47 9.59
C MET A 20 -14.07 10.96 8.18
N SER A 21 -13.73 11.81 7.20
CA SER A 21 -13.68 11.47 5.79
C SER A 21 -12.36 10.75 5.62
N GLY A 22 -12.24 9.59 6.25
CA GLY A 22 -11.07 8.75 6.14
C GLY A 22 -10.98 8.25 4.72
N THR A 23 -9.90 8.60 4.03
CA THR A 23 -9.61 8.04 2.71
C THR A 23 -9.15 6.60 2.90
N VAL A 24 -9.89 5.65 2.36
CA VAL A 24 -9.50 4.23 2.38
C VAL A 24 -8.57 3.98 1.21
N ALA A 25 -7.36 3.50 1.49
CA ALA A 25 -6.43 3.06 0.46
C ALA A 25 -6.34 1.53 0.44
N ARG A 26 -6.19 0.96 -0.75
CA ARG A 26 -5.85 -0.44 -0.94
C ARG A 26 -4.41 -0.54 -1.39
N ILE A 27 -3.72 -1.51 -0.80
CA ILE A 27 -2.36 -1.86 -1.19
C ILE A 27 -2.44 -3.19 -1.94
N THR A 28 -1.90 -3.21 -3.15
CA THR A 28 -1.78 -4.41 -3.97
C THR A 28 -0.33 -4.72 -4.22
N HIS A 29 -0.01 -6.00 -4.12
CA HIS A 29 1.34 -6.50 -4.25
C HIS A 29 1.53 -7.13 -5.63
N ILE A 30 2.52 -6.65 -6.38
CA ILE A 30 2.79 -7.10 -7.74
C ILE A 30 4.28 -7.41 -7.90
N SER A 31 4.60 -8.34 -8.79
CA SER A 31 5.97 -8.59 -9.20
C SER A 31 6.16 -8.25 -10.67
N ALA A 32 7.17 -7.46 -10.98
CA ALA A 32 7.57 -7.10 -12.33
C ALA A 32 8.95 -7.66 -12.64
N ARG A 33 9.20 -7.95 -13.92
CA ARG A 33 10.48 -8.46 -14.43
C ARG A 33 10.91 -7.63 -15.62
N SER A 34 12.22 -7.39 -15.75
CA SER A 34 12.85 -6.79 -16.91
C SER A 34 14.18 -7.50 -17.18
N ASP A 35 14.59 -7.55 -18.45
CA ASP A 35 15.89 -8.05 -18.91
C ASP A 35 16.88 -6.91 -19.17
N THR A 36 16.54 -5.68 -18.76
CA THR A 36 17.39 -4.50 -18.98
C THR A 36 17.94 -3.95 -17.67
N SER A 37 17.06 -3.63 -16.71
CA SER A 37 17.47 -3.02 -15.45
C SER A 37 16.38 -3.09 -14.38
N PHE A 38 16.77 -2.76 -13.15
CA PHE A 38 15.85 -2.58 -12.03
C PHE A 38 14.82 -1.46 -12.29
N GLU A 39 15.27 -0.30 -12.78
CA GLU A 39 14.40 0.86 -13.03
C GLU A 39 13.35 0.53 -14.10
N ASP A 40 13.73 -0.19 -15.15
CA ASP A 40 12.82 -0.64 -16.19
C ASP A 40 11.77 -1.61 -15.63
N ALA A 41 12.15 -2.56 -14.78
CA ALA A 41 11.20 -3.44 -14.10
C ALA A 41 10.22 -2.67 -13.21
N VAL A 42 10.67 -1.65 -12.48
CA VAL A 42 9.79 -0.79 -11.68
C VAL A 42 8.79 -0.06 -12.57
N LYS A 43 9.28 0.57 -13.64
CA LYS A 43 8.45 1.32 -14.59
C LYS A 43 7.37 0.44 -15.22
N ILE A 44 7.76 -0.75 -15.70
CA ILE A 44 6.81 -1.74 -16.26
C ILE A 44 5.77 -2.13 -15.21
N GLY A 45 6.18 -2.40 -13.96
CA GLY A 45 5.27 -2.75 -12.88
C GLY A 45 4.24 -1.66 -12.59
N VAL A 46 4.69 -0.40 -12.49
CA VAL A 46 3.82 0.75 -12.25
C VAL A 46 2.89 1.01 -13.43
N GLU A 47 3.38 0.97 -14.67
CA GLU A 47 2.55 1.17 -15.87
C GLU A 47 1.45 0.10 -15.98
N ARG A 48 1.76 -1.17 -15.69
CA ARG A 48 0.78 -2.25 -15.68
C ARG A 48 -0.22 -2.12 -14.53
N ALA A 49 0.21 -1.63 -13.37
CA ALA A 49 -0.71 -1.34 -12.28
C ALA A 49 -1.65 -0.19 -12.64
N ALA A 50 -1.12 0.90 -13.19
CA ALA A 50 -1.88 2.10 -13.56
C ALA A 50 -2.85 1.87 -14.72
N SER A 51 -2.62 0.86 -15.57
CA SER A 51 -3.57 0.50 -16.63
C SER A 51 -4.83 -0.19 -16.09
N THR A 52 -4.75 -0.82 -14.92
CA THR A 52 -5.85 -1.58 -14.31
C THR A 52 -6.49 -0.82 -13.14
N LEU A 53 -5.68 -0.14 -12.34
CA LEU A 53 -6.08 0.54 -11.11
C LEU A 53 -6.16 2.04 -11.35
N ARG A 54 -7.25 2.66 -10.89
CA ARG A 54 -7.43 4.12 -10.86
C ARG A 54 -6.86 4.67 -9.55
N ASN A 55 -6.49 5.95 -9.53
CA ASN A 55 -6.06 6.66 -8.32
C ASN A 55 -4.83 6.06 -7.61
N VAL A 56 -3.86 5.58 -8.40
CA VAL A 56 -2.56 5.14 -7.90
C VAL A 56 -1.84 6.34 -7.26
N SER A 57 -1.57 6.26 -5.96
CA SER A 57 -0.95 7.34 -5.19
C SER A 57 0.55 7.13 -4.97
N GLY A 58 1.03 5.89 -5.05
CA GLY A 58 2.43 5.58 -4.86
C GLY A 58 2.75 4.11 -5.00
N ALA A 59 4.05 3.82 -5.07
CA ALA A 59 4.59 2.48 -5.14
C ALA A 59 5.77 2.35 -4.17
N TRP A 60 5.82 1.24 -3.44
CA TRP A 60 6.93 0.89 -2.56
C TRP A 60 7.65 -0.34 -3.09
N VAL A 61 8.98 -0.32 -3.14
CA VAL A 61 9.78 -1.50 -3.49
C VAL A 61 9.97 -2.31 -2.22
N LYS A 62 9.34 -3.49 -2.17
CA LYS A 62 9.48 -4.39 -1.02
C LYS A 62 10.74 -5.24 -1.14
N GLU A 63 10.90 -5.85 -2.30
CA GLU A 63 12.01 -6.76 -2.57
C GLU A 63 12.52 -6.56 -3.99
N GLN A 64 13.81 -6.77 -4.15
CA GLN A 64 14.47 -6.80 -5.44
C GLN A 64 15.34 -8.05 -5.50
N LYS A 65 15.34 -8.72 -6.64
CA LYS A 65 16.20 -9.86 -6.89
C LYS A 65 16.65 -9.87 -8.34
N VAL A 66 17.74 -10.58 -8.58
CA VAL A 66 18.30 -10.78 -9.91
C VAL A 66 18.48 -12.27 -10.14
N ASP A 67 18.11 -12.72 -11.33
CA ASP A 67 18.41 -14.06 -11.79
C ASP A 67 19.78 -14.03 -12.48
N ILE A 68 20.63 -15.00 -12.14
CA ILE A 68 22.00 -15.09 -12.62
C ILE A 68 22.19 -16.43 -13.34
N VAL A 69 22.67 -16.36 -14.57
CA VAL A 69 23.03 -17.54 -15.38
C VAL A 69 24.45 -17.34 -15.90
N ASP A 70 25.29 -18.37 -15.76
CA ASP A 70 26.70 -18.34 -16.18
C ASP A 70 27.50 -17.14 -15.63
N GLY A 71 27.17 -16.71 -14.41
CA GLY A 71 27.80 -15.56 -13.75
C GLY A 71 27.39 -14.19 -14.31
N ARG A 72 26.38 -14.13 -15.18
CA ARG A 72 25.81 -12.88 -15.72
C ARG A 72 24.38 -12.71 -15.24
N ILE A 73 24.00 -11.47 -14.96
CA ILE A 73 22.61 -11.14 -14.64
C ILE A 73 21.79 -11.29 -15.92
N THR A 74 20.75 -12.11 -15.87
CA THR A 74 19.84 -12.33 -17.00
C THR A 74 18.55 -11.54 -16.86
N THR A 75 18.01 -11.47 -15.64
CA THR A 75 16.72 -10.85 -15.39
C THR A 75 16.72 -10.14 -14.04
N TRP A 76 16.10 -8.97 -14.01
CA TRP A 76 15.83 -8.19 -12.82
C TRP A 76 14.36 -8.37 -12.45
N GLN A 77 14.09 -8.85 -11.23
CA GLN A 77 12.75 -8.98 -10.70
C GLN A 77 12.56 -8.05 -9.51
N VAL A 78 11.47 -7.28 -9.54
CA VAL A 78 11.13 -6.31 -8.50
C VAL A 78 9.74 -6.60 -7.99
N VAL A 79 9.60 -6.56 -6.68
CA VAL A 79 8.36 -6.72 -5.96
C VAL A 79 7.91 -5.36 -5.46
N LEU A 80 6.75 -4.93 -5.91
CA LEU A 80 6.19 -3.61 -5.68
C LEU A 80 4.88 -3.72 -4.89
N GLU A 81 4.71 -2.83 -3.93
CA GLU A 81 3.44 -2.58 -3.27
C GLU A 81 2.88 -1.27 -3.81
N ILE A 82 1.82 -1.38 -4.61
CA ILE A 82 1.14 -0.24 -5.20
C ILE A 82 -0.01 0.15 -4.29
N THR A 83 -0.01 1.41 -3.86
CA THR A 83 -1.08 1.99 -3.07
C THR A 83 -1.97 2.81 -3.98
N PHE A 84 -3.28 2.58 -3.90
CA PHE A 84 -4.28 3.38 -4.58
C PHE A 84 -5.44 3.68 -3.67
N VAL A 85 -6.02 4.86 -3.84
CA VAL A 85 -7.14 5.35 -3.05
C VAL A 85 -8.45 4.82 -3.62
N LEU A 86 -9.33 4.33 -2.74
CA LEU A 86 -10.69 3.95 -3.08
C LEU A 86 -11.59 5.19 -2.96
N GLU A 87 -12.40 5.43 -3.98
CA GLU A 87 -13.50 6.41 -3.99
C GLU A 87 -14.84 5.74 -3.71
#